data_AF-A0A4Q3ANE1-F1
#
_entry.id   AF-A0A4Q3ANE1-F1
#
_cell.length_a   1.000
_cell.length_b   1.000
_cell.length_c   1.000
_cell.angle_alpha   90.00
_cell.angle_beta   90.00
_cell.angle_gamma   90.00
#
_symmetry.space_group_name_H-M   'P 1'
#
loop_
_entity.id
_entity.type
_entity.pdbx_description
1 polymer ?
#
loop_
_entity_poly.entity_id
_entity_poly.type
_entity_poly.pdbx_seq_one_letter_code
_entity_poly.pdbx_strand_id
1 'polypeptide(L)'
;MNPVHTAIVRRVRETITLEGKKKKLSSALAPLTDEQVARLMFSNFRGKGAETRGMRLTSGGLKMMLSCFQHVEVILPKGRKLQAGELVYLDRRAKLPYFCTDEKLVVFETELGMKIKLYGGDINAIIAVESY
;
A
#
# COMPACT_ATOMS: atom_id res chain seq x y z
N MET A 1 13.88 -4.34 -9.06
CA MET A 1 12.52 -4.02 -8.59
C MET A 1 11.55 -4.15 -9.74
N ASN A 2 10.29 -4.50 -9.47
CA ASN A 2 9.28 -4.49 -10.51
C ASN A 2 8.94 -3.04 -10.97
N PRO A 3 8.27 -2.85 -12.12
CA PRO A 3 7.96 -1.53 -12.65
C PRO A 3 7.10 -0.66 -11.73
N VAL A 4 6.16 -1.26 -11.00
CA VAL A 4 5.24 -0.55 -10.09
C VAL A 4 6.00 0.06 -8.93
N HIS A 5 6.84 -0.72 -8.24
CA HIS A 5 7.67 -0.22 -7.14
C HIS A 5 8.59 0.91 -7.62
N THR A 6 9.21 0.72 -8.79
CA THR A 6 10.11 1.72 -9.39
C THR A 6 9.38 3.04 -9.66
N ALA A 7 8.20 2.97 -10.26
CA ALA A 7 7.38 4.16 -10.53
C ALA A 7 6.97 4.88 -9.25
N ILE A 8 6.59 4.15 -8.21
CA ILE A 8 6.20 4.72 -6.91
C ILE A 8 7.37 5.41 -6.24
N VAL A 9 8.52 4.74 -6.11
CA VAL A 9 9.71 5.32 -5.47
C VAL A 9 10.15 6.57 -6.21
N ARG A 10 10.19 6.53 -7.55
CA ARG A 10 10.52 7.69 -8.38
C ARG A 10 9.59 8.86 -8.10
N ARG A 11 8.27 8.62 -8.15
CA ARG A 11 7.27 9.67 -7.90
C ARG A 11 7.38 10.28 -6.50
N VAL A 12 7.62 9.44 -5.49
CA VAL A 12 7.82 9.91 -4.12
C VAL A 12 9.06 10.81 -4.01
N ARG A 13 10.17 10.44 -4.66
CA ARG A 13 11.39 11.28 -4.69
C ARG A 13 11.15 12.62 -5.40
N GLU A 14 10.46 12.59 -6.54
CA GLU A 14 10.11 13.81 -7.28
C GLU A 14 9.27 14.76 -6.44
N THR A 15 8.19 14.24 -5.81
CA THR A 15 7.29 15.05 -4.97
C THR A 15 8.04 15.66 -3.77
N ILE A 16 8.93 14.90 -3.11
CA ILE A 16 9.72 15.38 -1.97
C ILE A 16 10.69 16.50 -2.40
N THR A 17 11.21 16.44 -3.63
CA THR A 17 12.14 17.44 -4.17
C THR A 17 11.41 18.74 -4.55
N LEU A 18 10.22 18.63 -5.16
CA LEU A 18 9.43 19.77 -5.64
C LEU A 18 8.77 20.56 -4.51
N GLU A 19 8.31 19.89 -3.45
CA GLU A 19 7.49 20.57 -2.45
C GLU A 19 8.29 21.36 -1.41
N GLY A 20 9.63 21.24 -1.33
CA GLY A 20 10.47 21.93 -0.33
C GLY A 20 10.12 21.64 1.15
N LYS A 21 9.03 20.90 1.41
CA LYS A 21 8.30 20.85 2.68
C LYS A 21 8.81 19.81 3.68
N LYS A 22 9.81 19.01 3.35
CA LYS A 22 10.35 18.00 4.28
C LYS A 22 11.86 17.83 4.15
N LYS A 23 12.63 18.88 4.46
CA LYS A 23 14.12 18.82 4.55
C LYS A 23 14.60 17.53 5.24
N LYS A 24 13.94 17.11 6.32
CA LYS A 24 14.27 15.90 7.08
C LYS A 24 13.96 14.57 6.37
N LEU A 25 12.85 14.47 5.64
CA LEU A 25 12.51 13.24 4.89
C LEU A 25 13.35 13.15 3.62
N SER A 26 13.52 14.27 2.92
CA SER A 26 14.41 14.38 1.75
C SER A 26 15.84 13.97 2.12
N SER A 27 16.40 14.53 3.20
CA SER A 27 17.73 14.19 3.67
C SER A 27 17.85 12.73 4.12
N ALA A 28 16.78 12.13 4.65
CA ALA A 28 16.77 10.73 5.06
C ALA A 28 16.71 9.76 3.87
N LEU A 29 16.04 10.12 2.77
CA LEU A 29 15.90 9.27 1.58
C LEU A 29 17.00 9.49 0.54
N ALA A 30 17.65 10.66 0.54
CA ALA A 30 18.75 10.99 -0.37
C ALA A 30 19.89 9.95 -0.39
N PRO A 31 20.40 9.44 0.74
CA PRO A 31 21.50 8.47 0.72
C PRO A 31 21.04 7.04 0.38
N LEU A 32 19.74 6.78 0.33
CA LEU A 32 19.21 5.44 0.12
C LEU A 32 19.07 5.13 -1.36
N THR A 33 19.33 3.88 -1.74
CA THR A 33 18.98 3.36 -3.07
C THR A 33 17.46 3.19 -3.20
N ASP A 34 16.96 3.12 -4.42
CA ASP A 34 15.51 2.94 -4.63
C ASP A 34 14.98 1.64 -4.03
N GLU A 35 15.79 0.58 -4.03
CA GLU A 35 15.43 -0.67 -3.38
C GLU A 35 15.36 -0.53 -1.86
N GLN A 36 16.28 0.22 -1.25
CA GLN A 36 16.24 0.50 0.19
C GLN A 36 14.99 1.32 0.54
N VAL A 37 14.63 2.31 -0.28
CA VAL A 37 13.38 3.07 -0.10
C VAL A 37 12.17 2.15 -0.23
N ALA A 38 12.13 1.27 -1.23
CA ALA A 38 11.05 0.30 -1.37
C ALA A 38 10.93 -0.62 -0.14
N ARG A 39 12.05 -1.13 0.41
CA ARG A 39 12.04 -1.95 1.63
C ARG A 39 11.53 -1.20 2.86
N LEU A 40 11.72 0.12 2.94
CA LEU A 40 11.14 0.94 4.00
C LEU A 40 9.63 1.17 3.81
N MET A 41 9.20 1.31 2.55
CA MET A 41 7.80 1.57 2.21
C MET A 41 6.91 0.33 2.34
N PHE A 42 7.42 -0.85 1.96
CA PHE A 42 6.62 -2.07 1.79
C PHE A 42 7.00 -3.14 2.80
N SER A 43 6.06 -3.47 3.67
CA SER A 43 6.19 -4.44 4.77
C SER A 43 6.38 -5.90 4.32
N ASN A 44 5.95 -6.24 3.10
CA ASN A 44 6.03 -7.60 2.55
C ASN A 44 6.79 -7.65 1.22
N PHE A 45 7.69 -6.67 1.01
CA PHE A 45 8.58 -6.59 -0.13
C PHE A 45 9.49 -7.82 -0.22
N ARG A 46 9.38 -8.57 -1.32
CA ARG A 46 10.09 -9.83 -1.51
C ARG A 46 10.37 -10.12 -2.98
N GLY A 47 11.31 -11.01 -3.25
CA GLY A 47 11.75 -11.36 -4.61
C GLY A 47 12.94 -10.52 -5.07
N LYS A 48 13.35 -10.69 -6.33
CA LYS A 48 14.52 -10.02 -6.92
C LYS A 48 14.20 -9.54 -8.34
N GLY A 49 14.89 -8.50 -8.81
CA GLY A 49 14.78 -8.05 -10.20
C GLY A 49 13.36 -7.62 -10.58
N ALA A 50 12.84 -8.09 -11.71
CA ALA A 50 11.47 -7.81 -12.16
C ALA A 50 10.40 -8.59 -11.39
N GLU A 51 10.76 -9.72 -10.77
CA GLU A 51 9.88 -10.62 -10.02
C GLU A 51 9.58 -10.14 -8.58
N THR A 52 9.83 -8.85 -8.29
CA THR A 52 9.56 -8.33 -6.95
C THR A 52 8.07 -8.24 -6.69
N ARG A 53 7.63 -8.66 -5.50
CA ARG A 53 6.23 -8.69 -5.06
C ARG A 53 6.09 -8.04 -3.69
N GLY A 54 4.85 -7.77 -3.31
CA GLY A 54 4.50 -7.22 -2.01
C GLY A 54 4.04 -5.77 -2.12
N MET A 55 2.73 -5.56 -2.01
CA MET A 55 2.12 -4.23 -2.13
C MET A 55 1.69 -3.68 -0.77
N ARG A 56 1.91 -4.42 0.32
CA ARG A 56 1.46 -4.01 1.66
C ARG A 56 2.41 -2.99 2.26
N LEU A 57 1.91 -1.78 2.48
CA LEU A 57 2.66 -0.66 3.01
C LEU A 57 2.93 -0.80 4.51
N THR A 58 4.05 -0.25 4.94
CA THR A 58 4.29 0.14 6.33
C THR A 58 3.53 1.44 6.64
N SER A 59 3.39 1.79 7.92
CA SER A 59 2.83 3.10 8.30
C SER A 59 3.67 4.27 7.73
N GLY A 60 4.98 4.09 7.57
CA GLY A 60 5.86 5.05 6.90
C GLY A 60 5.57 5.14 5.41
N GLY A 61 5.45 3.99 4.73
CA GLY A 61 5.09 3.90 3.32
C GLY A 61 3.75 4.57 3.02
N LEU A 62 2.73 4.37 3.87
CA LEU A 62 1.45 5.05 3.75
C LEU A 62 1.62 6.57 3.78
N LYS A 63 2.33 7.11 4.78
CA LYS A 63 2.56 8.56 4.91
C LYS A 63 3.29 9.16 3.71
N MET A 64 4.17 8.39 3.08
CA MET A 64 4.88 8.80 1.86
C MET A 64 3.96 8.81 0.64
N MET A 65 3.01 7.88 0.56
CA MET A 65 2.09 7.77 -0.57
C MET A 65 0.90 8.73 -0.51
N LEU A 66 0.35 9.04 0.67
CA LEU A 66 -0.85 9.86 0.83
C LEU A 66 -0.76 11.25 0.18
N SER A 67 0.44 11.85 0.12
CA SER A 67 0.65 13.15 -0.52
C SER A 67 0.88 13.05 -2.03
N CYS A 68 1.11 11.85 -2.56
CA CYS A 68 1.55 11.64 -3.95
C CYS A 68 0.46 11.04 -4.83
N PHE A 69 -0.51 10.35 -4.25
CA PHE A 69 -1.47 9.52 -4.98
C PHE A 69 -2.87 9.63 -4.39
N GLN A 70 -3.87 9.53 -5.26
CA GLN A 70 -5.25 9.32 -4.85
C GLN A 70 -5.40 7.95 -4.18
N HIS A 71 -6.29 7.89 -3.20
CA HIS A 71 -6.52 6.69 -2.41
C HIS A 71 -7.99 6.60 -2.00
N VAL A 72 -8.40 5.38 -1.69
CA VAL A 72 -9.70 5.10 -1.07
C VAL A 72 -9.44 4.63 0.35
N GLU A 73 -10.00 5.35 1.32
CA GLU A 73 -10.05 4.93 2.71
C GLU A 73 -11.38 4.21 2.99
N VAL A 74 -11.27 3.02 3.59
CA VAL A 74 -12.39 2.19 4.01
C VAL A 74 -12.24 1.93 5.51
N ILE A 75 -13.26 2.33 6.27
CA ILE A 75 -13.36 2.01 7.69
C ILE A 75 -13.81 0.56 7.81
N LEU A 76 -13.06 -0.22 8.58
CA LEU A 76 -13.38 -1.62 8.83
C LEU A 76 -14.33 -1.74 10.03
N PRO A 77 -15.17 -2.79 10.10
CA PRO A 77 -16.09 -2.98 11.22
C PRO A 77 -15.36 -2.99 12.58
N LYS A 78 -15.88 -2.23 13.56
CA LYS A 78 -15.26 -2.11 14.88
C LYS A 78 -15.23 -3.45 15.63
N GLY A 79 -14.21 -3.64 16.46
CA GLY A 79 -14.09 -4.80 17.35
C GLY A 79 -13.67 -6.10 16.65
N ARG A 80 -13.42 -6.07 15.34
CA ARG A 80 -12.87 -7.20 14.60
C ARG A 80 -11.33 -7.18 14.65
N LYS A 81 -10.73 -8.36 14.47
CA LYS A 81 -9.29 -8.49 14.18
C LYS A 81 -9.13 -8.94 12.75
N LEU A 82 -8.17 -8.35 12.05
CA LEU A 82 -7.83 -8.74 10.69
C LEU A 82 -7.32 -10.18 10.68
N GLN A 83 -7.94 -11.01 9.85
CA GLN A 83 -7.59 -12.42 9.74
C GLN A 83 -6.53 -12.65 8.67
N ALA A 84 -5.74 -13.72 8.83
CA ALA A 84 -4.71 -14.10 7.87
C ALA A 84 -5.29 -14.34 6.45
N GLY A 85 -6.49 -14.90 6.34
CA GLY A 85 -7.18 -15.12 5.07
C GLY A 85 -7.46 -13.81 4.32
N GLU A 86 -7.88 -12.76 5.03
CA GLU A 86 -8.10 -11.43 4.45
C GLU A 86 -6.80 -10.81 3.95
N LEU A 87 -5.71 -10.97 4.69
CA LEU A 87 -4.38 -10.51 4.27
C LEU A 87 -3.92 -11.22 2.99
N VAL A 88 -4.12 -12.54 2.91
CA VAL A 88 -3.78 -13.34 1.72
C VAL A 88 -4.64 -12.94 0.53
N TYR A 89 -5.93 -12.67 0.75
CA TYR A 89 -6.83 -12.17 -0.28
C TYR A 89 -6.32 -10.84 -0.85
N LEU A 90 -6.01 -9.86 0.02
CA LEU A 90 -5.49 -8.56 -0.39
C LEU A 90 -4.16 -8.70 -1.14
N ASP A 91 -3.23 -9.54 -0.65
CA ASP A 91 -1.94 -9.79 -1.30
C ASP A 91 -2.07 -10.41 -2.70
N ARG A 92 -3.16 -11.11 -2.99
CA ARG A 92 -3.44 -11.72 -4.30
C ARG A 92 -4.20 -10.79 -5.24
N ARG A 93 -5.08 -9.94 -4.70
CA ARG A 93 -5.99 -9.10 -5.50
C ARG A 93 -5.46 -7.70 -5.75
N ALA A 94 -4.67 -7.14 -4.83
CA ALA A 94 -4.15 -5.79 -4.95
C ALA A 94 -3.09 -5.69 -6.05
N LYS A 95 -3.37 -4.87 -7.07
CA LYS A 95 -2.43 -4.52 -8.14
C LYS A 95 -1.56 -3.33 -7.76
N LEU A 96 -2.10 -2.46 -6.89
CA LEU A 96 -1.41 -1.28 -6.36
C LEU A 96 -1.25 -1.36 -4.84
N PRO A 97 -0.43 -0.49 -4.25
CA PRO A 97 -0.18 -0.50 -2.82
C PRO A 97 -1.43 -0.40 -1.96
N TYR A 98 -1.36 -0.98 -0.77
CA TYR A 98 -2.39 -0.85 0.25
C TYR A 98 -1.81 -0.86 1.65
N PHE A 99 -2.52 -0.27 2.61
CA PHE A 99 -2.21 -0.28 4.02
C PHE A 99 -3.42 -0.79 4.79
N CYS A 100 -3.23 -1.67 5.77
CA CYS A 100 -4.33 -2.26 6.53
C CYS A 100 -4.00 -2.34 8.02
N THR A 101 -4.98 -2.02 8.86
CA THR A 101 -5.02 -2.27 10.31
C THR A 101 -6.35 -2.93 10.66
N ASP A 102 -6.58 -3.24 11.93
CA ASP A 102 -7.87 -3.75 12.40
C ASP A 102 -9.02 -2.74 12.20
N GLU A 103 -8.70 -1.44 12.12
CA GLU A 103 -9.69 -0.36 12.08
C GLU A 103 -9.92 0.18 10.66
N LYS A 104 -8.92 0.12 9.79
CA LYS A 104 -9.03 0.72 8.46
C LYS A 104 -8.17 0.06 7.40
N LEU A 105 -8.61 0.23 6.17
CA LEU A 105 -7.91 -0.14 4.96
C LEU A 105 -7.77 1.11 4.08
N VAL A 106 -6.55 1.38 3.62
CA VAL A 106 -6.27 2.41 2.62
C VAL A 106 -5.72 1.71 1.39
N VAL A 107 -6.39 1.85 0.25
CA VAL A 107 -5.92 1.30 -1.02
C VAL A 107 -5.64 2.40 -2.02
N PHE A 108 -4.63 2.18 -2.86
CA PHE A 108 -4.30 3.06 -3.97
C PHE A 108 -4.85 2.53 -5.31
N GLU A 109 -5.71 1.51 -5.26
CA GLU A 109 -6.45 0.94 -6.38
C GLU A 109 -7.95 1.22 -6.22
N THR A 110 -8.51 2.02 -7.12
CA THR A 110 -9.91 2.45 -7.04
C THR A 110 -10.90 1.29 -7.10
N GLU A 111 -10.72 0.35 -8.02
CA GLU A 111 -11.63 -0.79 -8.20
C GLU A 111 -11.74 -1.64 -6.93
N LEU A 112 -10.58 -2.05 -6.38
CA LEU A 112 -10.52 -2.84 -5.15
C LEU A 112 -11.10 -2.05 -3.96
N GLY A 113 -10.77 -0.75 -3.86
CA GLY A 113 -11.25 0.10 -2.78
C GLY A 113 -12.75 0.29 -2.79
N MET A 114 -13.33 0.55 -3.97
CA MET A 114 -14.77 0.67 -4.13
C MET A 114 -15.47 -0.65 -3.83
N LYS A 115 -14.92 -1.77 -4.30
CA LYS A 115 -15.47 -3.10 -3.98
C LYS A 115 -15.52 -3.33 -2.46
N ILE A 116 -14.43 -3.10 -1.75
CA ILE A 116 -14.39 -3.30 -0.29
C ILE A 116 -15.33 -2.33 0.43
N LYS A 117 -15.43 -1.09 -0.05
CA LYS A 117 -16.35 -0.10 0.48
C LYS A 117 -17.83 -0.47 0.30
N LEU A 118 -18.19 -1.07 -0.85
CA LEU A 118 -19.56 -1.54 -1.11
C LEU A 118 -19.99 -2.68 -0.18
N TYR A 119 -19.04 -3.50 0.26
CA TYR A 119 -19.26 -4.56 1.25
C TYR A 119 -19.07 -4.05 2.70
N GLY A 120 -19.10 -2.74 2.94
CA GLY A 120 -19.00 -2.17 4.29
C GLY A 120 -17.67 -2.45 4.99
N GLY A 121 -16.59 -2.73 4.25
CA GLY A 121 -15.31 -3.13 4.81
C GLY A 121 -15.22 -4.61 5.22
N ASP A 122 -16.25 -5.42 4.95
CA ASP A 122 -16.23 -6.86 5.22
C ASP A 122 -15.54 -7.62 4.08
N ILE A 123 -14.24 -7.88 4.24
CA ILE A 123 -13.45 -8.61 3.26
C ILE A 123 -13.84 -10.09 3.22
N ASN A 124 -14.32 -10.67 4.34
CA ASN A 124 -14.75 -12.06 4.38
C ASN A 124 -16.02 -12.27 3.55
N ALA A 125 -16.96 -11.32 3.60
CA ALA A 125 -18.13 -11.34 2.74
C ALA A 125 -17.74 -11.38 1.25
N ILE A 126 -16.70 -10.65 0.85
CA ILE A 126 -16.19 -10.67 -0.52
C ILE A 126 -15.55 -12.02 -0.86
N ILE A 127 -14.71 -12.54 0.03
CA ILE A 127 -14.07 -13.86 -0.16
C ILE A 127 -15.14 -14.94 -0.33
N ALA A 128 -16.19 -14.91 0.48
CA ALA A 128 -17.28 -15.87 0.40
C ALA A 128 -17.97 -15.84 -0.97
N VAL A 129 -18.23 -14.65 -1.51
CA VAL A 129 -18.87 -14.50 -2.84
C VAL A 129 -17.94 -14.92 -3.98
N GLU A 130 -16.64 -14.64 -3.90
CA GLU A 130 -15.68 -14.98 -4.95
C GLU A 130 -15.20 -16.43 -4.95
N SER A 131 -15.49 -17.19 -3.88
CA SER A 131 -15.10 -18.59 -3.76
C SER A 131 -16.12 -19.58 -4.34
N TYR A 132 -17.25 -19.06 -4.86
CA TYR A 132 -18.25 -19.79 -5.65
C TYR A 132 -18.08 -19.46 -7.14
#